data_AF-A0A2E7F117-F1
#
_entry.id   AF-A0A2E7F117-F1
#
_cell.length_a   1.000
_cell.length_b   1.000
_cell.length_c   1.000
_cell.angle_alpha   90.00
_cell.angle_beta   90.00
_cell.angle_gamma   90.00
#
_symmetry.space_group_name_H-M   'P 1'
#
loop_
_entity.id
_entity.type
_entity.pdbx_description
1 polymer ?
#
loop_
_entity_poly.entity_id
_entity_poly.type
_entity_poly.pdbx_seq_one_letter_code
_entity_poly.pdbx_strand_id
1 'polypeptide(L)'
;MDQITSKLETLISHYCADFSRQLRELSETLDHALEARSISSERASDVFGLVHRMAGAAHCMGYKDIGRAFDDFASRLKKADTMPQDELVTSLTSIRAEVRNMEDFSSNLNPARSKLLQRLNLSSFDEACDVGVTNSAEVTGSLQRILAKERILIAEDDSHVQEMVETCIKGMGCENVIVANSGSEVLPLLHTFQPTLIITDWHMEPLDGHELLQLIRGGKVSVDENTPVIFFTSEKEKAQQRFLSRSGANKVLTKPVLPNAIWTAIAQTVEKKYLIRKKLNAVA
;
A
#
# COMPACT_ATOMS: atom_id res chain seq x y z
N MET A 1 -10.14 -2.75 -20.10
CA MET A 1 -8.93 -1.96 -19.77
C MET A 1 -9.22 -0.48 -19.68
N ASP A 2 -9.90 0.12 -20.66
CA ASP A 2 -10.19 1.57 -20.71
C ASP A 2 -10.82 2.14 -19.42
N GLN A 3 -11.73 1.39 -18.79
CA GLN A 3 -12.36 1.81 -17.53
C GLN A 3 -11.38 1.82 -16.33
N ILE A 4 -10.40 0.92 -16.29
CA ILE A 4 -9.38 0.86 -15.22
C ILE A 4 -8.39 2.02 -15.43
N THR A 5 -7.93 2.21 -16.66
CA THR A 5 -7.01 3.31 -17.00
C THR A 5 -7.63 4.66 -16.68
N SER A 6 -8.90 4.90 -17.06
CA SER A 6 -9.62 6.14 -16.74
C SER A 6 -9.80 6.37 -15.24
N LYS A 7 -10.06 5.32 -14.46
CA LYS A 7 -10.11 5.42 -12.99
C LYS A 7 -8.75 5.76 -12.39
N LEU A 8 -7.68 5.11 -12.86
CA LEU A 8 -6.32 5.40 -12.40
C LEU A 8 -5.84 6.81 -12.81
N GLU A 9 -6.25 7.30 -13.99
CA GLU A 9 -6.02 8.69 -14.40
C GLU A 9 -6.71 9.68 -13.46
N THR A 10 -7.95 9.39 -13.06
CA THR A 10 -8.71 10.19 -12.11
C THR A 10 -8.03 10.19 -10.74
N LEU A 11 -7.67 9.02 -10.21
CA LEU A 11 -6.93 8.85 -8.96
C LEU A 11 -5.61 9.64 -8.97
N ILE A 12 -4.82 9.53 -10.04
CA ILE A 12 -3.54 10.23 -10.13
C ILE A 12 -3.75 11.75 -10.22
N SER A 13 -4.86 12.19 -10.83
CA SER A 13 -5.24 13.61 -10.84
C SER A 13 -5.54 14.12 -9.43
N HIS A 14 -6.30 13.35 -8.64
CA HIS A 14 -6.55 13.66 -7.22
C HIS A 14 -5.24 13.69 -6.42
N TYR A 15 -4.38 12.69 -6.60
CA TYR A 15 -3.05 12.66 -5.98
C TYR A 15 -2.22 13.91 -6.31
N CYS A 16 -2.19 14.35 -7.58
CA CYS A 16 -1.43 15.56 -7.95
C CYS A 16 -1.94 16.81 -7.21
N ALA A 17 -3.26 16.93 -7.06
CA ALA A 17 -3.88 18.03 -6.34
C ALA A 17 -3.58 17.97 -4.84
N ASP A 18 -3.74 16.79 -4.22
CA ASP A 18 -3.48 16.57 -2.81
C ASP A 18 -2.00 16.68 -2.44
N PHE A 19 -1.09 16.26 -3.31
CA PHE A 19 0.35 16.37 -3.09
C PHE A 19 0.78 17.82 -2.82
N SER A 20 0.24 18.77 -3.58
CA SER A 20 0.56 20.20 -3.37
C SER A 20 0.04 20.71 -2.03
N ARG A 21 -1.10 20.19 -1.54
CA ARG A 21 -1.63 20.52 -0.22
C ARG A 21 -0.75 19.91 0.89
N GLN A 22 -0.43 18.63 0.79
CA GLN A 22 0.43 17.93 1.76
C GLN A 22 1.84 18.54 1.83
N LEU A 23 2.40 18.97 0.69
CA LEU A 23 3.71 19.61 0.66
C LEU A 23 3.71 20.94 1.43
N ARG A 24 2.63 21.73 1.32
CA ARG A 24 2.45 22.97 2.12
C ARG A 24 2.29 22.67 3.60
N GLU A 25 1.47 21.69 3.97
CA GLU A 25 1.30 21.26 5.36
C GLU A 25 2.64 20.82 5.99
N LEU A 26 3.45 20.07 5.25
CA LEU A 26 4.80 19.70 5.65
C LEU A 26 5.70 20.94 5.80
N SER A 27 5.68 21.84 4.82
CA SER A 27 6.45 23.10 4.80
C SER A 27 6.18 23.95 6.05
N GLU A 28 4.90 24.18 6.37
CA GLU A 28 4.45 24.94 7.55
C GLU A 28 4.88 24.25 8.86
N THR A 29 4.75 22.93 8.92
CA THR A 29 5.15 22.16 10.11
C THR A 29 6.66 22.25 10.35
N LEU A 30 7.46 22.19 9.27
CA LEU A 30 8.91 22.34 9.33
C LEU A 30 9.31 23.77 9.74
N ASP A 31 8.66 24.80 9.19
CA ASP A 31 8.94 26.20 9.53
C ASP A 31 8.70 26.46 11.03
N HIS A 32 7.57 26.00 11.56
CA HIS A 32 7.28 26.12 12.99
C HIS A 32 8.29 25.38 13.89
N ALA A 33 8.75 24.19 13.48
CA ALA A 33 9.76 23.45 14.24
C ALA A 33 11.13 24.18 14.24
N LEU A 34 11.50 24.80 13.11
CA LEU A 34 12.75 25.53 12.97
C LEU A 34 12.75 26.87 13.72
N GLU A 35 11.62 27.60 13.72
CA GLU A 35 11.43 28.82 14.51
C GLU A 35 11.56 28.55 16.02
N ALA A 36 10.92 27.48 16.50
CA ALA A 36 10.96 27.08 17.90
C ALA A 36 12.31 26.45 18.32
N ARG A 37 13.19 26.12 17.36
CA ARG A 37 14.43 25.34 17.55
C ARG A 37 14.23 24.07 18.39
N SER A 38 13.02 23.53 18.37
CA SER A 38 12.61 22.36 19.13
C SER A 38 11.33 21.79 18.54
N ILE A 39 11.21 20.46 18.58
CA ILE A 39 10.01 19.75 18.19
C ILE A 39 9.72 18.66 19.21
N SER A 40 8.45 18.50 19.58
CA SER A 40 8.04 17.41 20.47
C SER A 40 8.22 16.06 19.76
N SER A 41 8.45 15.00 20.54
CA SER A 41 8.53 13.64 20.00
C SER A 41 7.28 13.24 19.21
N GLU A 42 6.10 13.67 19.67
CA GLU A 42 4.81 13.44 19.00
C GLU A 42 4.80 14.09 17.62
N ARG A 43 5.10 15.39 17.52
CA ARG A 43 5.14 16.10 16.24
C ARG A 43 6.23 15.56 15.30
N ALA A 44 7.37 15.16 15.85
CA ALA A 44 8.43 14.54 15.05
C ALA A 44 7.97 13.20 14.44
N SER A 45 7.22 12.42 15.21
CA SER A 45 6.56 11.20 14.74
C SER A 45 5.52 11.50 13.67
N ASP A 46 4.70 12.54 13.83
CA ASP A 46 3.71 12.97 12.84
C ASP A 46 4.36 13.37 11.51
N VAL A 47 5.44 14.15 11.56
CA VAL A 47 6.21 14.55 10.37
C VAL A 47 6.80 13.32 9.68
N PHE A 48 7.42 12.42 10.44
CA PHE A 48 7.96 11.17 9.91
C PHE A 48 6.86 10.35 9.22
N GLY A 49 5.70 10.19 9.87
CA GLY A 49 4.55 9.46 9.33
C GLY A 49 4.02 10.09 8.03
N LEU A 50 3.87 11.42 7.99
CA LEU A 50 3.45 12.15 6.80
C LEU A 50 4.44 11.93 5.64
N VAL A 51 5.74 12.13 5.89
CA VAL A 51 6.79 11.96 4.88
C VAL A 51 6.83 10.52 4.36
N HIS A 52 6.70 9.54 5.25
CA HIS A 52 6.69 8.12 4.89
C HIS A 52 5.49 7.75 4.02
N ARG A 53 4.28 8.26 4.35
CA ARG A 53 3.09 8.08 3.49
C ARG A 53 3.25 8.74 2.13
N MET A 54 3.72 10.00 2.10
CA MET A 54 3.99 10.71 0.85
C MET A 54 5.00 9.96 -0.04
N ALA A 55 6.04 9.34 0.54
CA ALA A 55 6.97 8.49 -0.20
C ALA A 55 6.25 7.30 -0.84
N GLY A 56 5.48 6.55 -0.05
CA GLY A 56 4.74 5.37 -0.50
C GLY A 56 3.75 5.69 -1.63
N ALA A 57 2.92 6.71 -1.43
CA ALA A 57 1.96 7.19 -2.41
C ALA A 57 2.65 7.63 -3.70
N ALA A 58 3.71 8.45 -3.62
CA ALA A 58 4.45 8.92 -4.80
C ALA A 58 4.99 7.77 -5.66
N HIS A 59 5.55 6.75 -5.03
CA HIS A 59 6.04 5.57 -5.74
C HIS A 59 4.89 4.80 -6.41
N CYS A 60 3.77 4.58 -5.71
CA CYS A 60 2.59 3.90 -6.23
C CYS A 60 1.96 4.66 -7.41
N MET A 61 1.86 5.99 -7.32
CA MET A 61 1.35 6.85 -8.38
C MET A 61 2.33 7.03 -9.56
N GLY A 62 3.52 6.44 -9.49
CA GLY A 62 4.49 6.42 -10.59
C GLY A 62 5.44 7.63 -10.63
N TYR A 63 5.53 8.41 -9.56
CA TYR A 63 6.45 9.54 -9.42
C TYR A 63 7.71 9.12 -8.64
N LYS A 64 8.52 8.26 -9.24
CA LYS A 64 9.68 7.62 -8.58
C LYS A 64 10.69 8.61 -8.01
N ASP A 65 10.88 9.76 -8.64
CA ASP A 65 11.89 10.73 -8.22
C ASP A 65 11.42 11.46 -6.96
N ILE A 66 10.13 11.80 -6.89
CA ILE A 66 9.47 12.31 -5.68
C ILE A 66 9.55 11.26 -4.58
N GLY A 67 9.13 10.02 -4.86
CA GLY A 67 9.16 8.94 -3.87
C GLY A 67 10.56 8.70 -3.29
N ARG A 68 11.62 8.79 -4.11
CA ARG A 68 13.01 8.67 -3.63
C ARG A 68 13.44 9.83 -2.73
N ALA A 69 13.00 11.05 -3.02
CA ALA A 69 13.33 12.19 -2.19
C ALA A 69 12.63 12.11 -0.82
N PHE A 70 11.37 11.70 -0.78
CA PHE A 70 10.66 11.47 0.48
C PHE A 70 11.18 10.25 1.25
N ASP A 71 11.64 9.19 0.57
CA ASP A 71 12.39 8.09 1.22
C ASP A 71 13.64 8.62 1.94
N ASP A 72 14.38 9.55 1.33
CA ASP A 72 15.57 10.17 1.94
C ASP A 72 15.20 10.98 3.19
N PHE A 73 14.14 11.81 3.09
CA PHE A 73 13.61 12.57 4.21
C PHE A 73 13.20 11.65 5.37
N ALA A 74 12.46 10.59 5.09
CA ALA A 74 12.06 9.61 6.11
C ALA A 74 13.29 8.95 6.76
N SER A 75 14.32 8.61 5.97
CA SER A 75 15.53 7.98 6.49
C SER A 75 16.30 8.88 7.46
N ARG A 76 16.30 10.19 7.23
CA ARG A 76 16.97 11.20 8.07
C ARG A 76 16.17 11.56 9.31
N LEU A 77 14.84 11.37 9.27
CA LEU A 77 13.96 11.50 10.42
C LEU A 77 13.76 10.17 11.16
N LYS A 78 14.40 9.09 10.70
CA LYS A 78 14.32 7.79 11.34
C LYS A 78 14.88 7.91 12.76
N LYS A 79 14.06 7.60 13.76
CA LYS A 79 14.36 7.77 15.19
C LYS A 79 14.45 9.23 15.66
N ALA A 80 13.70 10.13 15.04
CA ALA A 80 13.63 11.54 15.47
C ALA A 80 13.22 11.71 16.95
N ASP A 81 12.52 10.74 17.52
CA ASP A 81 12.15 10.64 18.94
C ASP A 81 13.35 10.49 19.90
N THR A 82 14.44 9.89 19.43
CA THR A 82 15.66 9.61 20.22
C THR A 82 16.88 10.41 19.78
N MET A 83 16.74 11.23 18.72
CA MET A 83 17.81 12.04 18.15
C MET A 83 18.10 13.27 19.02
N PRO A 84 19.39 13.68 19.20
CA PRO A 84 19.73 14.96 19.81
C PRO A 84 19.08 16.13 19.08
N GLN A 85 18.57 17.13 19.81
CA GLN A 85 17.82 18.24 19.21
C GLN A 85 18.63 19.02 18.16
N ASP A 86 19.94 19.21 18.34
CA ASP A 86 20.78 19.91 17.35
C ASP A 86 20.91 19.13 16.02
N GLU A 87 21.00 17.80 16.10
CA GLU A 87 21.04 16.93 14.92
C GLU A 87 19.67 16.91 14.22
N LEU A 88 18.59 16.88 15.00
CA LEU A 88 17.22 16.93 14.48
C LEU A 88 16.94 18.25 13.77
N VAL A 89 17.28 19.39 14.38
CA VAL A 89 17.14 20.72 13.75
C VAL A 89 17.97 20.81 12.48
N THR A 90 19.18 20.24 12.45
CA THR A 90 20.02 20.18 11.24
C THR A 90 19.33 19.38 10.13
N SER A 91 18.79 18.20 10.47
CA SER A 91 18.05 17.36 9.55
C SER A 91 16.81 18.07 9.00
N LEU A 92 15.99 18.67 9.87
CA LEU A 92 14.79 19.44 9.49
C LEU A 92 15.14 20.63 8.61
N THR A 93 16.24 21.34 8.88
CA THR A 93 16.69 22.51 8.10
C THR A 93 16.98 22.11 6.66
N SER A 94 17.73 21.02 6.45
CA SER A 94 18.04 20.59 5.10
C SER A 94 16.83 19.97 4.40
N ILE A 95 15.96 19.23 5.10
CA ILE A 95 14.69 18.76 4.52
C ILE A 95 13.84 19.95 4.07
N ARG A 96 13.72 21.00 4.89
CA ARG A 96 12.95 22.21 4.54
C ARG A 96 13.47 22.90 3.29
N ALA A 97 14.79 22.98 3.13
CA ALA A 97 15.41 23.54 1.92
C ALA A 97 15.07 22.72 0.67
N GLU A 98 15.06 21.39 0.78
CA GLU A 98 14.71 20.49 -0.32
C GLU A 98 13.20 20.52 -0.64
N VAL A 99 12.34 20.55 0.38
CA VAL A 99 10.89 20.76 0.23
C VAL A 99 10.59 22.06 -0.51
N ARG A 100 11.29 23.15 -0.19
CA ARG A 100 11.14 24.44 -0.89
C ARG A 100 11.41 24.32 -2.39
N ASN A 101 12.45 23.58 -2.77
CA ASN A 101 12.76 23.34 -4.18
C ASN A 101 11.68 22.49 -4.89
N MET A 102 10.94 21.67 -4.13
CA MET A 102 9.83 20.87 -4.67
C MET A 102 8.55 21.68 -4.84
N GLU A 103 8.30 22.73 -4.05
CA GLU A 103 7.09 23.57 -4.16
C GLU A 103 6.97 24.22 -5.54
N ASP A 104 8.10 24.62 -6.14
CA ASP A 104 8.14 25.14 -7.51
C ASP A 104 7.76 24.06 -8.54
N PHE A 105 8.18 22.81 -8.30
CA PHE A 105 7.90 21.68 -9.18
C PHE A 105 6.49 21.11 -9.02
N SER A 106 5.92 21.15 -7.82
CA SER A 106 4.62 20.52 -7.51
C SER A 106 3.48 21.11 -8.36
N SER A 107 3.58 22.40 -8.71
CA SER A 107 2.68 23.09 -9.64
C SER A 107 2.64 22.49 -11.05
N ASN A 108 3.71 21.78 -11.45
CA ASN A 108 3.84 21.12 -12.75
C ASN A 108 3.61 19.61 -12.70
N LEU A 109 3.23 19.08 -11.52
CA LEU A 109 2.87 17.68 -11.35
C LEU A 109 1.55 17.41 -12.09
N ASN A 110 1.56 16.42 -12.97
CA ASN A 110 0.36 16.06 -13.73
C ASN A 110 0.33 14.56 -14.06
N PRO A 111 -0.85 14.00 -14.36
CA PRO A 111 -1.02 12.56 -14.62
C PRO A 111 -0.20 12.05 -15.80
N ALA A 112 -0.01 12.84 -16.86
CA ALA A 112 0.73 12.40 -18.05
C ALA A 112 2.21 12.04 -17.76
N ARG A 113 2.76 12.55 -16.65
CA ARG A 113 4.11 12.23 -16.17
C ARG A 113 4.20 10.96 -15.31
N SER A 114 3.07 10.38 -14.91
CA SER A 114 3.04 9.17 -14.11
C SER A 114 3.66 7.99 -14.87
N LYS A 115 4.71 7.39 -14.29
CA LYS A 115 5.28 6.14 -14.81
C LYS A 115 4.35 4.95 -14.62
N LEU A 116 3.29 5.06 -13.82
CA LEU A 116 2.27 4.02 -13.71
C LEU A 116 1.40 4.04 -14.98
N LEU A 117 0.80 5.18 -15.31
CA LEU A 117 -0.03 5.33 -16.51
C LEU A 117 0.75 5.08 -17.79
N GLN A 118 1.98 5.59 -17.89
CA GLN A 118 2.84 5.33 -19.04
C GLN A 118 3.09 3.83 -19.25
N ARG A 119 3.22 3.03 -18.18
CA ARG A 119 3.38 1.57 -18.31
C ARG A 119 2.08 0.90 -18.71
N LEU A 120 0.95 1.29 -18.10
CA LEU A 120 -0.36 0.72 -18.40
C LEU A 120 -0.78 0.96 -19.86
N ASN A 121 -0.42 2.11 -20.43
CA ASN A 121 -0.66 2.40 -21.84
C ASN A 121 0.25 1.60 -22.79
N LEU A 122 1.38 1.07 -22.29
CA LEU A 122 2.35 0.29 -23.06
C LEU A 122 2.13 -1.22 -22.92
N SER A 123 1.56 -1.69 -21.82
CA SER A 123 1.29 -3.10 -21.56
C SER A 123 -0.21 -3.37 -21.62
N SER A 124 -0.66 -4.17 -22.57
CA SER A 124 -1.92 -4.89 -22.40
C SER A 124 -1.79 -5.72 -21.12
N PHE A 125 -2.73 -5.56 -20.19
CA PHE A 125 -2.79 -6.35 -18.94
C PHE A 125 -2.71 -7.86 -19.20
N ASP A 126 -2.99 -8.30 -20.43
CA ASP A 126 -2.89 -9.67 -20.90
C ASP A 126 -1.48 -10.28 -20.76
N GLU A 127 -0.39 -9.52 -20.87
CA GLU A 127 0.98 -10.08 -20.73
C GLU A 127 1.36 -10.37 -19.27
N ALA A 128 0.74 -9.70 -18.30
CA ALA A 128 0.94 -9.99 -16.87
C ALA A 128 0.19 -11.25 -16.41
N CYS A 129 -0.73 -11.76 -17.23
CA CYS A 129 -1.44 -13.02 -17.02
C CYS A 129 -0.63 -14.25 -17.48
N ASP A 130 0.61 -14.08 -17.96
CA ASP A 130 1.51 -15.19 -18.30
C ASP A 130 2.07 -15.87 -17.03
N VAL A 131 1.15 -16.28 -16.15
CA VAL A 131 1.36 -17.37 -15.21
C VAL A 131 1.42 -18.61 -16.08
N GLY A 132 2.63 -19.04 -16.48
CA GLY A 132 2.90 -20.07 -17.48
C GLY A 132 2.04 -21.34 -17.41
N VAL A 133 0.81 -21.24 -17.93
CA VAL A 133 -0.21 -22.28 -17.97
C VAL A 133 -0.94 -22.14 -19.31
N THR A 134 -0.92 -23.22 -20.07
CA THR A 134 -1.61 -23.42 -21.35
C THR A 134 -3.07 -22.93 -21.33
N ASN A 135 -3.43 -22.16 -22.37
CA ASN A 135 -4.74 -21.57 -22.71
C ASN A 135 -5.21 -20.38 -21.83
N SER A 136 -4.64 -19.18 -22.08
CA SER A 136 -4.83 -17.94 -21.29
C SER A 136 -6.29 -17.50 -21.11
N ALA A 137 -7.17 -17.70 -22.09
CA ALA A 137 -8.56 -17.23 -22.04
C ALA A 137 -9.44 -18.03 -21.07
N GLU A 138 -9.31 -19.37 -21.03
CA GLU A 138 -10.08 -20.24 -20.13
C GLU A 138 -9.62 -20.12 -18.68
N VAL A 139 -8.31 -19.96 -18.48
CA VAL A 139 -7.70 -19.72 -17.15
C VAL A 139 -8.18 -18.37 -16.61
N THR A 140 -8.15 -17.31 -17.42
CA THR A 140 -8.61 -15.97 -17.03
C THR A 140 -10.09 -15.97 -16.66
N GLY A 141 -10.97 -16.59 -17.47
CA GLY A 141 -12.40 -16.68 -17.16
C GLY A 141 -12.72 -17.55 -15.95
N SER A 142 -11.89 -18.54 -15.63
CA SER A 142 -12.04 -19.35 -14.41
C SER A 142 -11.61 -18.59 -13.17
N LEU A 143 -10.48 -17.89 -13.23
CA LEU A 143 -9.99 -17.08 -12.12
C LEU A 143 -10.94 -15.92 -11.81
N GLN A 144 -11.46 -15.22 -12.83
CA GLN A 144 -12.47 -14.16 -12.63
C GLN A 144 -13.71 -14.69 -11.89
N ARG A 145 -14.20 -15.89 -12.22
CA ARG A 145 -15.34 -16.51 -11.50
C ARG A 145 -15.01 -16.86 -10.04
N ILE A 146 -13.75 -17.22 -9.76
CA ILE A 146 -13.32 -17.47 -8.38
C ILE A 146 -13.21 -16.13 -7.63
N LEU A 147 -12.58 -15.12 -8.23
CA LEU A 147 -12.43 -13.78 -7.66
C LEU A 147 -13.77 -13.09 -7.39
N ALA A 148 -14.78 -13.29 -8.25
CA ALA A 148 -16.13 -12.77 -8.04
C ALA A 148 -16.80 -13.31 -6.76
N LYS A 149 -16.31 -14.42 -6.19
CA LYS A 149 -16.79 -15.00 -4.93
C LYS A 149 -15.93 -14.64 -3.73
N GLU A 150 -14.77 -14.02 -3.95
CA GLU A 150 -13.90 -13.58 -2.87
C GLU A 150 -14.43 -12.29 -2.24
N ARG A 151 -14.23 -12.16 -0.94
CA ARG A 151 -14.53 -10.98 -0.13
C ARG A 151 -13.20 -10.43 0.36
N ILE A 152 -12.74 -9.33 -0.20
CA ILE A 152 -11.39 -8.81 0.07
C ILE A 152 -11.48 -7.63 1.02
N LEU A 153 -10.78 -7.72 2.15
CA LEU A 153 -10.52 -6.59 3.03
C LEU A 153 -9.15 -5.99 2.68
N ILE A 154 -9.10 -4.69 2.43
CA ILE A 154 -7.86 -3.92 2.32
C ILE A 154 -7.70 -3.11 3.61
N ALA A 155 -6.62 -3.31 4.35
CA ALA A 155 -6.23 -2.49 5.48
C ALA A 155 -5.00 -1.67 5.09
N GLU A 156 -5.18 -0.38 4.87
CA GLU A 156 -4.17 0.56 4.38
C GLU A 156 -4.59 1.95 4.86
N ASP A 157 -3.67 2.79 5.33
CA ASP A 157 -4.00 4.13 5.87
C ASP A 157 -3.82 5.25 4.84
N ASP A 158 -3.11 5.01 3.74
CA ASP A 158 -3.00 5.95 2.63
C ASP A 158 -4.15 5.80 1.62
N SER A 159 -5.02 6.82 1.54
CA SER A 159 -6.20 6.82 0.67
C SER A 159 -5.89 6.63 -0.82
N HIS A 160 -4.76 7.12 -1.30
CA HIS A 160 -4.38 6.95 -2.71
C HIS A 160 -3.94 5.52 -2.99
N VAL A 161 -3.20 4.91 -2.06
CA VAL A 161 -2.82 3.50 -2.15
C VAL A 161 -4.06 2.60 -2.05
N GLN A 162 -4.98 2.87 -1.12
CA GLN A 162 -6.26 2.17 -1.00
C GLN A 162 -7.02 2.20 -2.34
N GLU A 163 -7.26 3.39 -2.90
CA GLU A 163 -8.04 3.55 -4.13
C GLU A 163 -7.34 2.89 -5.33
N MET A 164 -6.01 2.95 -5.40
CA MET A 164 -5.24 2.25 -6.43
C MET A 164 -5.45 0.74 -6.35
N VAL A 165 -5.29 0.17 -5.15
CA VAL A 165 -5.39 -1.27 -4.91
C VAL A 165 -6.81 -1.76 -5.15
N GLU A 166 -7.80 -1.04 -4.64
CA GLU A 166 -9.23 -1.31 -4.86
C GLU A 166 -9.58 -1.25 -6.36
N THR A 167 -9.13 -0.22 -7.07
CA THR A 167 -9.34 -0.07 -8.52
C THR A 167 -8.74 -1.23 -9.29
N CYS A 168 -7.53 -1.66 -8.90
CA CYS A 168 -6.89 -2.83 -9.50
C CYS A 168 -7.73 -4.09 -9.27
N ILE A 169 -8.15 -4.35 -8.03
CA ILE A 169 -8.92 -5.54 -7.61
C ILE A 169 -10.29 -5.60 -8.29
N LYS A 170 -11.03 -4.49 -8.32
CA LYS A 170 -12.31 -4.41 -9.03
C LYS A 170 -12.12 -4.61 -10.53
N GLY A 171 -11.04 -4.06 -11.09
CA GLY A 171 -10.62 -4.32 -12.47
C GLY A 171 -10.37 -5.80 -12.80
N MET A 172 -10.10 -6.64 -11.79
CA MET A 172 -9.94 -8.09 -11.92
C MET A 172 -11.27 -8.86 -11.95
N GLY A 173 -12.40 -8.19 -11.72
CA GLY A 173 -13.71 -8.82 -11.56
C GLY A 173 -14.06 -9.22 -10.12
N CYS A 174 -13.32 -8.72 -9.11
CA CYS A 174 -13.70 -8.85 -7.70
C CYS A 174 -14.41 -7.59 -7.22
N GLU A 175 -15.74 -7.61 -7.18
CA GLU A 175 -16.55 -6.46 -6.75
C GLU A 175 -16.70 -6.34 -5.23
N ASN A 176 -16.51 -7.45 -4.50
CA ASN A 176 -16.75 -7.50 -3.07
C ASN A 176 -15.48 -7.13 -2.29
N VAL A 177 -15.18 -5.83 -2.29
CA VAL A 177 -14.00 -5.23 -1.65
C VAL A 177 -14.46 -4.21 -0.62
N ILE A 178 -13.84 -4.22 0.56
CA ILE A 178 -14.01 -3.18 1.58
C ILE A 178 -12.64 -2.70 2.08
N VAL A 179 -12.59 -1.45 2.53
CA VAL A 179 -11.38 -0.80 3.01
C VAL A 179 -11.50 -0.51 4.51
N ALA A 180 -10.43 -0.79 5.25
CA ALA A 180 -10.17 -0.27 6.59
C ALA A 180 -9.10 0.81 6.46
N ASN A 181 -9.45 2.05 6.83
CA ASN A 181 -8.56 3.21 6.73
C ASN A 181 -7.60 3.34 7.92
N SER A 182 -7.79 2.53 8.95
CA SER A 182 -6.95 2.50 10.14
C SER A 182 -7.03 1.12 10.80
N GLY A 183 -6.08 0.81 11.68
CA GLY A 183 -6.07 -0.45 12.42
C GLY A 183 -7.33 -0.63 13.29
N SER A 184 -7.97 0.47 13.68
CA SER A 184 -9.17 0.46 14.52
C SER A 184 -10.41 -0.08 13.80
N GLU A 185 -10.46 0.06 12.47
CA GLU A 185 -11.57 -0.40 11.63
C GLU A 185 -11.47 -1.89 11.30
N VAL A 186 -10.27 -2.47 11.40
CA VAL A 186 -10.00 -3.83 10.92
C VAL A 186 -10.84 -4.87 11.65
N LEU A 187 -10.78 -4.92 12.99
CA LEU A 187 -11.47 -5.97 13.76
C LEU A 187 -13.01 -5.93 13.61
N PRO A 188 -13.68 -4.76 13.66
CA PRO A 188 -15.10 -4.66 13.31
C PRO A 188 -15.43 -5.19 11.91
N LEU A 189 -14.57 -4.90 10.92
CA LEU A 189 -14.75 -5.38 9.55
C LEU A 189 -14.51 -6.88 9.42
N LEU A 190 -13.56 -7.47 10.15
CA LEU A 190 -13.41 -8.92 10.21
C LEU A 190 -14.71 -9.61 10.66
N HIS A 191 -15.40 -9.01 11.65
CA HIS A 191 -16.63 -9.57 12.21
C HIS A 191 -17.82 -9.44 11.25
N THR A 192 -18.02 -8.25 10.69
CA THR A 192 -19.19 -7.91 9.87
C THR A 192 -19.02 -8.34 8.41
N PHE A 193 -17.83 -8.12 7.85
CA PHE A 193 -17.53 -8.42 6.46
C PHE A 193 -16.93 -9.81 6.25
N GLN A 194 -16.47 -10.53 7.28
CA GLN A 194 -16.00 -11.92 7.15
C GLN A 194 -15.15 -12.15 5.87
N PRO A 195 -14.05 -11.40 5.70
CA PRO A 195 -13.25 -11.45 4.49
C PRO A 195 -12.67 -12.84 4.27
N THR A 196 -12.55 -13.22 3.00
CA THR A 196 -12.00 -14.49 2.58
C THR A 196 -10.56 -14.36 2.06
N LEU A 197 -10.06 -13.12 1.97
CA LEU A 197 -8.69 -12.70 1.71
C LEU A 197 -8.49 -11.33 2.37
N ILE A 198 -7.35 -11.14 3.03
CA ILE A 198 -6.97 -9.86 3.66
C ILE A 198 -5.70 -9.36 2.99
N ILE A 199 -5.69 -8.08 2.64
CA ILE A 199 -4.51 -7.34 2.20
C ILE A 199 -4.26 -6.29 3.27
N THR A 200 -3.06 -6.23 3.83
CA THR A 200 -2.76 -5.32 4.95
C THR A 200 -1.42 -4.62 4.73
N ASP A 201 -1.34 -3.34 5.06
CA ASP A 201 -0.06 -2.73 5.38
C ASP A 201 0.46 -3.32 6.70
N TRP A 202 1.78 -3.37 6.84
CA TRP A 202 2.42 -3.63 8.12
C TRP A 202 2.19 -2.45 9.05
N HIS A 203 2.53 -1.23 8.62
CA HIS A 203 2.61 -0.07 9.49
C HIS A 203 1.25 0.64 9.52
N MET A 204 0.38 0.19 10.40
CA MET A 204 -0.91 0.81 10.69
C MET A 204 -1.10 0.97 12.19
N GLU A 205 -1.84 2.00 12.59
CA GLU A 205 -2.19 2.25 13.98
C GLU A 205 -3.71 2.28 14.16
N PRO A 206 -4.22 1.97 15.38
CA PRO A 206 -3.48 1.46 16.53
C PRO A 206 -3.15 -0.04 16.47
N LEU A 207 -3.68 -0.76 15.48
CA LEU A 207 -3.41 -2.18 15.26
C LEU A 207 -2.53 -2.32 14.02
N ASP A 208 -1.33 -2.86 14.19
CA ASP A 208 -0.42 -3.09 13.08
C ASP A 208 -0.74 -4.39 12.32
N GLY A 209 -0.27 -4.52 11.07
CA GLY A 209 -0.55 -5.67 10.23
C GLY A 209 0.02 -6.98 10.76
N HIS A 210 1.14 -6.93 11.46
CA HIS A 210 1.76 -8.11 12.07
C HIS A 210 0.98 -8.57 13.31
N GLU A 211 0.54 -7.64 14.17
CA GLU A 211 -0.37 -7.94 15.29
C GLU A 211 -1.68 -8.55 14.77
N LEU A 212 -2.26 -7.96 13.71
CA LEU A 212 -3.42 -8.51 13.02
C LEU A 212 -3.18 -9.96 12.56
N LEU A 213 -2.04 -10.23 11.92
CA LEU A 213 -1.68 -11.58 11.48
C LEU A 213 -1.61 -12.55 12.67
N GLN A 214 -1.00 -12.14 13.78
CA GLN A 214 -0.93 -12.97 14.98
C GLN A 214 -2.31 -13.26 15.58
N LEU A 215 -3.20 -12.27 15.60
CA LEU A 215 -4.58 -12.45 16.05
C LEU A 215 -5.34 -13.45 15.18
N ILE A 216 -5.20 -13.37 13.85
CA ILE A 216 -5.81 -14.31 12.90
C ILE A 216 -5.25 -15.72 13.10
N ARG A 217 -3.92 -15.89 13.05
CA ARG A 217 -3.27 -17.21 13.17
C ARG A 217 -3.45 -17.84 14.54
N GLY A 218 -3.70 -17.04 15.57
CA GLY A 218 -4.02 -17.52 16.92
C GLY A 218 -5.51 -17.82 17.15
N GLY A 219 -6.37 -17.67 16.13
CA GLY A 219 -7.82 -17.89 16.26
C GLY A 219 -8.51 -16.92 17.23
N LYS A 220 -7.94 -15.72 17.42
CA LYS A 220 -8.42 -14.73 18.39
C LYS A 220 -9.41 -13.71 17.81
N VAL A 221 -9.75 -13.87 16.53
CA VAL A 221 -10.67 -12.98 15.78
C VAL A 221 -11.69 -13.81 15.03
N SER A 222 -12.69 -13.14 14.46
CA SER A 222 -13.89 -13.78 13.91
C SER A 222 -13.73 -14.50 12.57
N VAL A 223 -12.56 -14.41 11.94
CA VAL A 223 -12.25 -15.07 10.65
C VAL A 223 -11.45 -16.35 10.89
N ASP A 224 -11.47 -17.26 9.92
CA ASP A 224 -10.72 -18.51 9.98
C ASP A 224 -9.20 -18.26 10.12
N GLU A 225 -8.53 -19.05 10.94
CA GLU A 225 -7.09 -18.92 11.20
C GLU A 225 -6.23 -19.11 9.93
N ASN A 226 -6.76 -19.78 8.90
CA ASN A 226 -6.11 -19.98 7.60
C ASN A 226 -6.55 -18.96 6.56
N THR A 227 -7.33 -17.93 6.93
CA THR A 227 -7.68 -16.82 6.04
C THR A 227 -6.39 -16.24 5.45
N PRO A 228 -6.24 -16.21 4.11
CA PRO A 228 -5.01 -15.74 3.51
C PRO A 228 -4.78 -14.25 3.80
N VAL A 229 -3.53 -13.91 4.13
CA VAL A 229 -3.09 -12.55 4.40
C VAL A 229 -1.95 -12.20 3.46
N ILE A 230 -2.10 -11.13 2.69
CA ILE A 230 -1.08 -10.56 1.81
C ILE A 230 -0.62 -9.23 2.42
N PHE A 231 0.69 -9.08 2.63
CA PHE A 231 1.26 -7.83 3.14
C PHE A 231 1.68 -6.91 2.01
N PHE A 232 1.31 -5.63 2.09
CA PHE A 232 1.86 -4.54 1.28
C PHE A 232 2.69 -3.64 2.18
N THR A 233 4.00 -3.81 2.18
CA THR A 233 4.87 -3.15 3.18
C THR A 233 5.89 -2.24 2.54
N SER A 234 6.21 -1.10 3.18
CA SER A 234 7.38 -0.29 2.84
C SER A 234 8.71 -0.93 3.26
N GLU A 235 8.68 -2.05 4.00
CA GLU A 235 9.88 -2.78 4.44
C GLU A 235 10.65 -3.41 3.26
N LYS A 236 11.81 -2.81 2.97
CA LYS A 236 12.74 -3.27 1.93
C LYS A 236 13.72 -4.35 2.44
N GLU A 237 13.82 -4.53 3.76
CA GLU A 237 14.76 -5.48 4.36
C GLU A 237 14.29 -6.94 4.20
N LYS A 238 15.11 -7.76 3.54
CA LYS A 238 14.82 -9.20 3.34
C LYS A 238 14.59 -9.95 4.66
N ALA A 239 15.21 -9.49 5.76
CA ALA A 239 15.01 -10.09 7.08
C ALA A 239 13.57 -9.92 7.56
N GLN A 240 13.03 -8.70 7.44
CA GLN A 240 11.64 -8.37 7.81
C GLN A 240 10.63 -9.11 6.93
N GLN A 241 10.87 -9.19 5.62
CA GLN A 241 10.01 -9.94 4.71
C GLN A 241 9.98 -11.44 5.01
N ARG A 242 11.12 -12.03 5.37
CA ARG A 242 11.20 -13.43 5.82
C ARG A 242 10.49 -13.62 7.16
N PHE A 243 10.57 -12.63 8.06
CA PHE A 243 9.90 -12.68 9.35
C PHE A 243 8.37 -12.75 9.18
N LEU A 244 7.78 -11.90 8.33
CA LEU A 244 6.34 -11.98 8.00
C LEU A 244 5.95 -13.33 7.40
N SER A 245 6.76 -13.82 6.44
CA SER A 245 6.51 -15.10 5.79
C SER A 245 6.50 -16.26 6.80
N ARG A 246 7.44 -16.25 7.76
CA ARG A 246 7.51 -17.25 8.85
C ARG A 246 6.37 -17.11 9.86
N SER A 247 5.84 -15.90 10.03
CA SER A 247 4.69 -15.62 10.90
C SER A 247 3.36 -16.03 10.28
N GLY A 248 3.37 -16.54 9.04
CA GLY A 248 2.19 -17.10 8.39
C GLY A 248 1.56 -16.21 7.32
N ALA A 249 2.23 -15.14 6.87
CA ALA A 249 1.80 -14.37 5.71
C ALA A 249 1.87 -15.23 4.43
N ASN A 250 0.86 -15.12 3.57
CA ASN A 250 0.78 -15.89 2.33
C ASN A 250 1.64 -15.29 1.22
N LYS A 251 1.70 -13.96 1.18
CA LYS A 251 2.56 -13.16 0.28
C LYS A 251 2.99 -11.88 0.99
N VAL A 252 4.15 -11.37 0.58
CA VAL A 252 4.66 -10.06 0.98
C VAL A 252 5.06 -9.33 -0.30
N LEU A 253 4.44 -8.19 -0.56
CA LEU A 253 4.79 -7.27 -1.64
C LEU A 253 5.39 -6.01 -1.04
N THR A 254 6.52 -5.57 -1.57
CA THR A 254 7.15 -4.32 -1.16
C THR A 254 6.56 -3.16 -1.95
N LYS A 255 6.15 -2.09 -1.26
CA LYS A 255 5.71 -0.84 -1.90
C LYS A 255 6.91 -0.21 -2.66
N PRO A 256 6.70 0.34 -3.88
CA PRO A 256 5.42 0.43 -4.60
C PRO A 256 4.91 -0.88 -5.16
N VAL A 257 3.61 -1.10 -5.02
CA VAL A 257 2.92 -2.25 -5.63
C VAL A 257 2.38 -1.86 -7.00
N LEU A 258 2.88 -2.53 -8.03
CA LEU A 258 2.38 -2.36 -9.39
C LEU A 258 1.12 -3.22 -9.60
N PRO A 259 0.17 -2.80 -10.46
CA PRO A 259 -1.06 -3.55 -10.70
C PRO A 259 -0.85 -5.03 -11.07
N ASN A 260 0.17 -5.34 -11.87
CA ASN A 260 0.53 -6.71 -12.24
C ASN A 260 1.02 -7.54 -11.03
N ALA A 261 1.76 -6.94 -10.12
CA ALA A 261 2.20 -7.60 -8.90
C ALA A 261 1.02 -7.89 -7.96
N ILE A 262 0.07 -6.95 -7.84
CA ILE A 262 -1.18 -7.14 -7.08
C ILE A 262 -1.98 -8.30 -7.68
N TRP A 263 -2.21 -8.28 -8.99
CA TRP A 263 -2.88 -9.36 -9.71
C TRP A 263 -2.23 -10.71 -9.43
N THR A 264 -0.92 -10.81 -9.64
CA THR A 264 -0.16 -12.06 -9.50
C THR A 264 -0.25 -12.60 -8.07
N ALA A 265 -0.11 -11.72 -7.06
CA ALA A 265 -0.18 -12.12 -5.66
C ALA A 265 -1.57 -12.64 -5.27
N ILE A 266 -2.64 -11.95 -5.70
CA ILE A 266 -4.02 -12.35 -5.41
C ILE A 266 -4.35 -13.64 -6.16
N ALA A 267 -4.08 -13.71 -7.46
CA ALA A 267 -4.34 -14.87 -8.30
C ALA A 267 -3.72 -16.15 -7.72
N GLN A 268 -2.41 -16.12 -7.44
CA GLN A 268 -1.70 -17.27 -6.86
C GLN A 268 -2.23 -17.67 -5.47
N THR A 269 -2.63 -16.67 -4.66
CA THR A 269 -3.13 -16.93 -3.31
C THR A 269 -4.52 -17.58 -3.34
N VAL A 270 -5.41 -17.04 -4.17
CA VAL A 270 -6.78 -17.54 -4.36
C VAL A 270 -6.78 -18.91 -5.02
N GLU A 271 -5.95 -19.12 -6.05
CA GLU A 271 -5.79 -20.42 -6.71
C GLU A 271 -5.33 -21.50 -5.73
N LYS A 272 -4.27 -21.23 -4.95
CA LYS A 272 -3.75 -22.16 -3.94
C LYS A 272 -4.82 -22.52 -2.91
N LYS A 273 -5.57 -21.53 -2.42
CA LYS A 273 -6.70 -21.74 -1.49
C LYS A 273 -7.78 -22.63 -2.11
N TYR A 274 -8.15 -22.40 -3.37
CA TYR A 274 -9.15 -23.20 -4.06
C TYR A 274 -8.69 -24.66 -4.26
N LEU A 275 -7.44 -24.87 -4.66
CA LEU A 275 -6.86 -26.21 -4.82
C LEU A 275 -6.84 -27.00 -3.51
N ILE A 276 -6.51 -26.35 -2.38
CA ILE A 276 -6.54 -26.96 -1.05
C ILE A 276 -7.97 -27.40 -0.70
N ARG A 277 -8.96 -26.52 -0.87
CA ARG A 277 -10.38 -26.85 -0.61
C ARG A 277 -10.88 -28.00 -1.49
N LYS A 278 -10.53 -28.00 -2.77
CA LYS A 278 -10.90 -29.09 -3.70
C LYS A 278 -10.34 -30.43 -3.25
N LYS A 279 -9.09 -30.47 -2.77
CA LYS A 279 -8.46 -31.70 -2.24
C LYS A 279 -9.13 -32.18 -0.96
N LEU A 280 -9.43 -31.27 -0.03
CA LEU A 280 -10.13 -31.62 1.22
C LEU A 280 -11.52 -32.19 0.96
N ASN A 281 -12.29 -31.58 0.06
CA ASN A 281 -13.62 -32.06 -0.32
C ASN A 281 -13.63 -33.38 -1.11
N ALA A 282 -12.48 -33.79 -1.67
CA ALA A 282 -12.36 -35.06 -2.40
C ALA A 282 -12.03 -36.24 -1.48
N VAL A 283 -11.65 -35.97 -0.22
CA VAL A 283 -11.24 -36.98 0.77
C VAL A 283 -12.29 -37.15 1.88
N ALA A 284 -13.23 -36.21 2.00
CA ALA A 284 -14.39 -36.25 2.89
C ALA A 284 -15.58 -36.95 2.23
#